data_AF-A0A432Q8L7-F1
#
_entry.id   AF-A0A432Q8L7-F1
#
_cell.length_a   1.000
_cell.length_b   1.000
_cell.length_c   1.000
_cell.angle_alpha   90.00
_cell.angle_beta   90.00
_cell.angle_gamma   90.00
#
_symmetry.space_group_name_H-M   'P 1'
#
loop_
_entity.id
_entity.type
_entity.pdbx_description
1 polymer ?
#
loop_
_entity_poly.entity_id
_entity_poly.type
_entity_poly.pdbx_seq_one_letter_code
_entity_poly.pdbx_strand_id
1 'polypeptide(L)'
;MAGTVRAVTFDLWDTVFRDDSDEPKRAAAGLLSKYLTRRKLIYQFLNRHQPVTQAQVDASYAATDAAFRKVWYDQGVTWSVRERLDIVLKGLERTLPKEELAELVRLHEEMELEIQPDLAPGIVEAIHCLHGRYKLGVISDAIFSPGRVLRRGRLPVHLGRDIRPASETALPLDRGGQRHP
;
A
#
# COMPACT_ATOMS: atom_id res chain seq x y z
N MET A 1 13.90 -37.38 7.56
CA MET A 1 13.01 -36.63 8.47
C MET A 1 12.59 -35.35 7.77
N ALA A 2 11.30 -35.07 7.65
CA ALA A 2 10.83 -33.79 7.11
C ALA A 2 11.18 -32.68 8.11
N GLY A 3 11.79 -31.58 7.63
CA GLY A 3 12.16 -30.46 8.49
C GLY A 3 10.94 -29.76 9.09
N THR A 4 11.02 -29.37 10.36
CA THR A 4 9.97 -28.59 11.02
C THR A 4 9.92 -27.17 10.46
N VAL A 5 8.75 -26.71 10.01
CA VAL A 5 8.56 -25.32 9.56
C VAL A 5 8.79 -24.36 10.73
N ARG A 6 9.66 -23.35 10.53
CA ARG A 6 10.05 -22.39 11.58
C ARG A 6 9.45 -20.99 11.41
N ALA A 7 9.06 -20.64 10.19
CA ALA A 7 8.52 -19.34 9.83
C ALA A 7 7.54 -19.47 8.68
N VAL A 8 6.59 -18.55 8.61
CA VAL A 8 5.66 -18.38 7.50
C VAL A 8 5.77 -16.93 7.04
N THR A 9 5.99 -16.74 5.74
CA THR A 9 6.04 -15.42 5.12
C THR A 9 4.86 -15.26 4.18
N PHE A 10 4.28 -14.07 4.16
CA PHE A 10 3.24 -13.70 3.22
C PHE A 10 3.83 -12.81 2.14
N ASP A 11 3.40 -12.98 0.90
CA ASP A 11 3.43 -11.87 -0.06
C ASP A 11 2.43 -10.78 0.40
N LEU A 12 2.51 -9.59 -0.18
CA LEU A 12 1.67 -8.47 0.18
C LEU A 12 0.40 -8.42 -0.68
N TRP A 13 0.55 -8.35 -2.00
CA TRP A 13 -0.55 -8.10 -2.93
C TRP A 13 -1.30 -9.39 -3.23
N ASP A 14 -2.63 -9.32 -3.21
CA ASP A 14 -3.58 -10.44 -3.31
C ASP A 14 -3.36 -11.59 -2.32
N THR A 15 -2.54 -11.35 -1.28
CA THR A 15 -2.32 -12.26 -0.15
C THR A 15 -2.71 -11.59 1.16
N VAL A 16 -2.17 -10.38 1.44
CA VAL A 16 -2.50 -9.59 2.63
C VAL A 16 -3.49 -8.48 2.31
N PHE A 17 -3.24 -7.75 1.24
CA PHE A 17 -4.13 -6.71 0.72
C PHE A 17 -4.70 -7.15 -0.62
N ARG A 18 -5.94 -6.75 -0.90
CA ARG A 18 -6.53 -6.91 -2.23
C ARG A 18 -5.97 -5.82 -3.13
N ASP A 19 -5.27 -6.21 -4.19
CA ASP A 19 -4.65 -5.23 -5.09
C ASP A 19 -5.71 -4.33 -5.73
N ASP A 20 -5.34 -3.06 -5.92
CA ASP A 20 -6.17 -1.97 -6.47
C ASP A 20 -7.56 -1.75 -5.83
N SER A 21 -7.86 -2.37 -4.69
CA SER A 21 -9.13 -2.17 -3.98
C SER A 21 -9.29 -0.74 -3.43
N ASP A 22 -8.21 0.02 -3.36
CA ASP A 22 -8.21 1.45 -3.05
C ASP A 22 -8.69 2.33 -4.22
N GLU A 23 -8.51 1.94 -5.48
CA GLU A 23 -8.88 2.76 -6.64
C GLU A 23 -10.38 3.10 -6.71
N PRO A 24 -11.32 2.16 -6.46
CA PRO A 24 -12.74 2.51 -6.34
C PRO A 24 -13.04 3.48 -5.20
N LYS A 25 -12.33 3.36 -4.06
CA LYS A 25 -12.46 4.30 -2.93
C LYS A 25 -11.93 5.68 -3.31
N ARG A 26 -10.80 5.76 -4.03
CA ARG A 26 -10.28 7.01 -4.60
C ARG A 26 -11.29 7.67 -5.54
N ALA A 27 -11.88 6.90 -6.45
CA ALA A 27 -12.87 7.39 -7.39
C ALA A 27 -14.14 7.92 -6.67
N ALA A 28 -14.63 7.21 -5.66
CA ALA A 28 -15.78 7.63 -4.85
C ALA A 28 -15.50 8.94 -4.07
N ALA A 29 -14.23 9.19 -3.73
CA ALA A 29 -13.78 10.44 -3.12
C ALA A 29 -13.55 11.59 -4.14
N GLY A 30 -13.83 11.36 -5.43
CA GLY A 30 -13.60 12.36 -6.49
C GLY A 30 -12.13 12.57 -6.86
N LEU A 31 -11.25 11.65 -6.45
CA LEU A 31 -9.82 11.72 -6.75
C LEU A 31 -9.49 11.05 -8.08
N LEU A 32 -8.39 11.49 -8.70
CA LEU A 32 -7.81 10.80 -9.84
C LEU A 32 -7.23 9.45 -9.41
N SER A 33 -7.21 8.50 -10.35
CA SER A 33 -6.52 7.22 -10.14
C SER A 33 -5.05 7.43 -9.81
N LYS A 34 -4.40 6.47 -9.15
CA LYS A 34 -2.96 6.55 -8.86
C LYS A 34 -2.16 6.71 -10.15
N TYR A 35 -2.55 5.99 -11.20
CA TYR A 35 -1.97 6.08 -12.55
C TYR A 35 -1.96 7.53 -13.10
N LEU A 36 -3.10 8.21 -13.05
CA LEU A 36 -3.24 9.59 -13.55
C LEU A 36 -2.60 10.60 -12.60
N THR A 37 -2.70 10.36 -11.28
CA THR A 37 -2.11 11.24 -10.26
C THR A 37 -0.60 11.33 -10.42
N ARG A 38 0.10 10.20 -10.65
CA ARG A 38 1.55 10.17 -10.87
C ARG A 38 1.98 11.03 -12.06
N ARG A 39 1.28 10.91 -13.20
CA ARG A 39 1.51 11.72 -14.40
C ARG A 39 1.25 13.21 -14.15
N LYS A 40 0.16 13.53 -13.46
CA LYS A 40 -0.18 14.91 -13.07
C LYS A 40 0.90 15.52 -12.18
N LEU A 41 1.45 14.76 -11.23
CA LEU A 41 2.53 15.24 -10.36
C LEU A 41 3.78 15.61 -11.16
N ILE A 42 4.25 14.75 -12.07
CA ILE A 42 5.41 15.07 -12.93
C ILE A 42 5.14 16.31 -13.78
N TYR A 43 3.97 16.37 -14.43
CA TYR A 43 3.56 17.54 -15.21
C TYR A 43 3.63 18.83 -14.39
N GLN A 44 3.10 18.81 -13.16
CA GLN A 44 3.09 19.96 -12.27
C GLN A 44 4.48 20.39 -11.80
N PHE A 45 5.34 19.44 -11.42
CA PHE A 45 6.69 19.74 -10.96
C PHE A 45 7.55 20.30 -12.10
N LEU A 46 7.50 19.71 -13.29
CA LEU A 46 8.28 20.16 -14.44
C LEU A 46 7.86 21.55 -14.93
N ASN A 47 6.56 21.83 -15.02
CA ASN A 47 6.05 23.12 -15.50
C ASN A 47 6.34 24.31 -14.56
N ARG A 48 6.89 24.08 -13.36
CA ARG A 48 7.43 25.17 -12.51
C ARG A 48 8.74 25.72 -13.05
N HIS A 49 9.50 24.91 -13.81
CA HIS A 49 10.82 25.25 -14.31
C HIS A 49 10.81 25.51 -15.81
N GLN A 50 10.16 24.62 -16.58
CA GLN A 50 10.05 24.76 -18.02
C GLN A 50 8.80 24.06 -18.55
N PRO A 51 8.11 24.63 -19.57
CA PRO A 51 6.94 23.99 -20.16
C PRO A 51 7.19 22.55 -20.62
N VAL A 52 6.23 21.67 -20.29
CA VAL A 52 6.10 20.32 -20.83
C VAL A 52 4.63 20.03 -21.05
N THR A 53 4.30 19.38 -22.17
CA THR A 53 2.93 18.99 -22.48
C THR A 53 2.54 17.70 -21.77
N GLN A 54 1.24 17.50 -21.55
CA GLN A 54 0.73 16.23 -21.00
C GLN A 54 1.10 15.04 -21.89
N ALA A 55 1.03 15.20 -23.22
CA ALA A 55 1.38 14.15 -24.18
C ALA A 55 2.84 13.70 -24.06
N GLN A 56 3.78 14.63 -23.82
CA GLN A 56 5.18 14.29 -23.59
C GLN A 56 5.35 13.48 -22.29
N VAL A 57 4.69 13.91 -21.20
CA VAL A 57 4.71 13.18 -19.92
C VAL A 57 4.15 11.78 -20.08
N ASP A 58 3.00 11.65 -20.76
CA ASP A 58 2.34 10.36 -20.97
C ASP A 58 3.20 9.42 -21.82
N ALA A 59 3.84 9.93 -22.88
CA ALA A 59 4.75 9.15 -23.72
C ALA A 59 5.99 8.67 -22.94
N SER A 60 6.62 9.52 -22.14
CA SER A 60 7.79 9.15 -21.32
C SER A 60 7.44 8.10 -20.27
N TYR A 61 6.28 8.25 -19.61
CA TYR A 61 5.78 7.23 -18.70
C TYR A 61 5.45 5.92 -19.41
N ALA A 62 4.79 5.95 -20.58
CA ALA A 62 4.46 4.74 -21.31
C ALA A 62 5.72 3.94 -21.68
N ALA A 63 6.77 4.61 -22.13
CA ALA A 63 8.06 3.99 -22.41
C ALA A 63 8.70 3.41 -21.12
N THR A 64 8.67 4.18 -20.02
CA THR A 64 9.22 3.74 -18.73
C THR A 64 8.47 2.55 -18.15
N ASP A 65 7.13 2.56 -18.20
CA ASP A 65 6.28 1.48 -17.72
C ASP A 65 6.47 0.21 -18.57
N ALA A 66 6.64 0.34 -19.90
CA ALA A 66 6.97 -0.79 -20.76
C ALA A 66 8.35 -1.40 -20.44
N ALA A 67 9.37 -0.55 -20.22
CA ALA A 67 10.70 -0.99 -19.83
C ALA A 67 10.68 -1.67 -18.45
N PHE A 68 9.98 -1.07 -17.48
CA PHE A 68 9.81 -1.64 -16.15
C PHE A 68 9.13 -3.00 -16.21
N ARG A 69 8.04 -3.15 -16.98
CA ARG A 69 7.38 -4.45 -17.16
C ARG A 69 8.34 -5.52 -17.64
N LYS A 70 9.19 -5.20 -18.62
CA LYS A 70 10.19 -6.16 -19.13
C LYS A 70 11.17 -6.58 -18.04
N VAL A 71 11.72 -5.64 -17.29
CA VAL A 71 12.72 -5.93 -16.24
C VAL A 71 12.08 -6.65 -15.06
N TRP A 72 10.87 -6.27 -14.68
CA TRP A 72 10.13 -6.90 -13.59
C TRP A 72 9.75 -8.35 -13.92
N TYR A 73 9.12 -8.60 -15.07
CA TYR A 73 8.70 -9.95 -15.46
C TYR A 73 9.86 -10.85 -15.91
N ASP A 74 10.75 -10.35 -16.79
CA ASP A 74 11.76 -11.21 -17.41
C ASP A 74 12.99 -11.40 -16.50
N GLN A 75 13.28 -10.45 -15.60
CA GLN A 75 14.51 -10.43 -14.81
C GLN A 75 14.25 -10.49 -13.29
N GLY A 76 13.00 -10.40 -12.84
CA GLY A 76 12.65 -10.44 -11.42
C GLY A 76 13.20 -9.26 -10.62
N VAL A 77 13.40 -8.11 -11.27
CA VAL A 77 13.96 -6.90 -10.65
C VAL A 77 12.89 -5.82 -10.54
N THR A 78 12.64 -5.36 -9.33
CA THR A 78 11.71 -4.26 -9.04
C THR A 78 12.49 -2.98 -8.80
N TRP A 79 12.38 -2.04 -9.73
CA TRP A 79 12.96 -0.70 -9.59
C TRP A 79 12.28 0.08 -8.47
N SER A 80 13.09 0.85 -7.75
CA SER A 80 12.59 1.87 -6.84
C SER A 80 11.81 2.95 -7.61
N VAL A 81 10.93 3.65 -6.89
CA VAL A 81 10.23 4.83 -7.43
C VAL A 81 11.23 5.88 -7.92
N ARG A 82 12.34 6.05 -7.20
CA ARG A 82 13.39 6.99 -7.60
C ARG A 82 14.01 6.65 -8.95
N GLU A 83 14.37 5.39 -9.17
CA GLU A 83 14.94 4.93 -10.45
C GLU A 83 13.94 5.09 -11.59
N ARG A 84 12.66 4.77 -11.35
CA ARG A 84 11.59 4.98 -12.35
C ARG A 84 11.45 6.44 -12.73
N LEU A 85 11.45 7.35 -11.74
CA LEU A 85 11.36 8.78 -12.01
C LEU A 85 12.58 9.33 -12.73
N ASP A 86 13.78 8.81 -12.45
CA ASP A 86 14.99 9.20 -13.19
C ASP A 86 14.92 8.82 -14.67
N ILE A 87 14.36 7.65 -14.99
CA ILE A 87 14.15 7.23 -16.38
C ILE A 87 13.11 8.13 -17.06
N VAL A 88 12.00 8.45 -16.39
CA VAL A 88 10.98 9.39 -16.91
C VAL A 88 11.59 10.75 -17.21
N LEU A 89 12.36 11.31 -16.26
CA LEU A 89 13.01 12.62 -16.42
C LEU A 89 14.05 12.61 -17.54
N LYS A 90 14.84 11.53 -17.64
CA LYS A 90 15.79 11.34 -18.73
C LYS A 90 15.09 11.27 -20.09
N GLY A 91 13.97 10.56 -20.20
CA GLY A 91 13.17 10.48 -21.42
C GLY A 91 12.53 11.81 -21.83
N LEU A 92 12.38 12.74 -20.88
CA LEU A 92 11.89 14.10 -21.12
C LEU A 92 13.01 15.13 -21.32
N GLU A 93 14.28 14.72 -21.21
CA GLU A 93 15.45 15.61 -21.19
C GLU A 93 15.31 16.70 -20.12
N ARG A 94 14.78 16.32 -18.95
CA ARG A 94 14.54 17.23 -17.82
C ARG A 94 15.36 16.83 -16.59
N THR A 95 15.56 17.81 -15.71
CA THR A 95 16.06 17.61 -14.35
C THR A 95 15.18 18.39 -13.38
N LEU A 96 15.22 18.01 -12.10
CA LEU A 96 14.56 18.72 -11.02
C LEU A 96 15.57 19.00 -9.92
N PRO A 97 15.43 20.11 -9.16
CA PRO A 97 16.17 20.32 -7.93
C PRO A 97 16.03 19.10 -6.99
N LYS A 98 17.11 18.80 -6.25
CA LYS A 98 17.18 17.59 -5.40
C LYS A 98 15.98 17.46 -4.45
N GLU A 99 15.61 18.55 -3.79
CA GLU A 99 14.50 18.55 -2.82
C GLU A 99 13.14 18.36 -3.49
N GLU A 100 12.94 18.93 -4.68
CA GLU A 100 11.73 18.71 -5.46
C GLU A 100 11.60 17.27 -5.94
N LEU A 101 12.70 16.66 -6.36
CA LEU A 101 12.71 15.27 -6.76
C LEU A 101 12.50 14.33 -5.57
N ALA A 102 13.06 14.65 -4.40
CA ALA A 102 12.81 13.89 -3.17
C ALA A 102 11.33 13.96 -2.77
N GLU A 103 10.71 15.14 -2.84
CA GLU A 103 9.29 15.32 -2.57
C GLU A 103 8.43 14.57 -3.59
N LEU A 104 8.79 14.64 -4.87
CA LEU A 104 8.07 13.93 -5.93
C LEU A 104 8.10 12.41 -5.73
N VAL A 105 9.26 11.86 -5.35
CA VAL A 105 9.41 10.45 -4.96
C VAL A 105 8.50 10.14 -3.78
N ARG A 106 8.52 10.96 -2.71
CA ARG A 106 7.68 10.76 -1.53
C ARG A 106 6.19 10.71 -1.89
N LEU A 107 5.71 11.66 -2.70
CA LEU A 107 4.30 11.73 -3.12
C LEU A 107 3.87 10.51 -3.96
N HIS A 108 4.78 9.92 -4.74
CA HIS A 108 4.53 8.68 -5.47
C HIS A 108 4.43 7.47 -4.54
N GLU A 109 5.31 7.41 -3.56
CA GLU A 109 5.42 6.28 -2.63
C GLU A 109 4.30 6.24 -1.59
N GLU A 110 3.75 7.40 -1.22
CA GLU A 110 2.81 7.53 -0.10
C GLU A 110 1.32 7.50 -0.53
N MET A 111 1.00 7.21 -1.79
CA MET A 111 -0.39 7.19 -2.29
C MET A 111 -1.30 6.24 -1.49
N GLU A 112 -0.76 5.09 -1.06
CA GLU A 112 -1.50 4.10 -0.25
C GLU A 112 -1.73 4.54 1.21
N LEU A 113 -1.08 5.61 1.68
CA LEU A 113 -1.33 6.16 3.01
C LEU A 113 -2.60 7.00 3.05
N GLU A 114 -2.94 7.64 1.93
CA GLU A 114 -4.11 8.50 1.80
C GLU A 114 -5.39 7.66 1.79
N ILE A 115 -5.43 6.65 0.92
CA ILE A 115 -6.53 5.70 0.80
C ILE A 115 -5.91 4.30 0.75
N GLN A 116 -6.08 3.54 1.83
CA GLN A 116 -5.50 2.21 1.96
C GLN A 116 -6.32 1.16 1.22
N PRO A 117 -5.69 0.11 0.66
CA PRO A 117 -6.39 -1.05 0.10
C PRO A 117 -7.09 -1.85 1.20
N ASP A 118 -8.11 -2.61 0.82
CA ASP A 118 -8.79 -3.55 1.70
C ASP A 118 -7.92 -4.78 1.98
N LEU A 119 -8.13 -5.42 3.13
CA LEU A 119 -7.50 -6.70 3.45
C LEU A 119 -8.06 -7.82 2.56
N ALA A 120 -7.21 -8.80 2.23
CA ALA A 120 -7.63 -10.01 1.56
C ALA A 120 -8.60 -10.82 2.45
N PRO A 121 -9.65 -11.45 1.88
CA PRO A 121 -10.58 -12.25 2.67
C PRO A 121 -9.86 -13.38 3.43
N GLY A 122 -10.13 -13.55 4.72
CA GLY A 122 -9.55 -14.62 5.53
C GLY A 122 -8.14 -14.36 6.05
N ILE A 123 -7.46 -13.27 5.65
CA ILE A 123 -6.07 -13.04 6.08
C ILE A 123 -5.96 -12.81 7.59
N VAL A 124 -6.95 -12.13 8.18
CA VAL A 124 -6.95 -11.83 9.61
C VAL A 124 -7.02 -13.12 10.42
N GLU A 125 -7.92 -14.02 10.05
CA GLU A 125 -8.10 -15.34 10.65
C GLU A 125 -6.86 -16.23 10.45
N ALA A 126 -6.26 -16.19 9.25
CA ALA A 126 -5.04 -16.92 8.95
C ALA A 126 -3.87 -16.44 9.82
N ILE A 127 -3.67 -15.12 9.94
CA ILE A 127 -2.65 -14.53 10.80
C ILE A 127 -2.89 -14.93 12.26
N HIS A 128 -4.13 -14.83 12.76
CA HIS A 128 -4.48 -15.24 14.12
C HIS A 128 -4.15 -16.71 14.38
N CYS A 129 -4.52 -17.58 13.44
CA CYS A 129 -4.21 -19.00 13.55
C CYS A 129 -2.71 -19.24 13.64
N LEU A 130 -1.90 -18.56 12.82
CA LEU A 130 -0.46 -18.83 12.71
C LEU A 130 0.38 -18.12 13.79
N HIS A 131 -0.14 -17.03 14.33
CA HIS A 131 0.50 -16.24 15.38
C HIS A 131 0.78 -17.08 16.63
N GLY A 132 1.95 -16.88 17.24
CA GLY A 132 2.41 -17.67 18.39
C GLY A 132 2.93 -19.07 18.05
N ARG A 133 2.57 -19.64 16.89
CA ARG A 133 3.08 -20.94 16.42
C ARG A 133 4.29 -20.79 15.50
N TYR A 134 4.31 -19.74 14.68
CA TYR A 134 5.38 -19.48 13.72
C TYR A 134 5.88 -18.04 13.83
N LYS A 135 7.13 -17.81 13.42
CA LYS A 135 7.59 -16.45 13.11
C LYS A 135 6.89 -15.99 11.83
N LEU A 136 6.20 -14.86 11.89
CA LEU A 136 5.48 -14.30 10.74
C LEU A 136 6.27 -13.14 10.15
N GLY A 137 6.25 -13.03 8.82
CA GLY A 137 6.87 -11.92 8.09
C GLY A 137 6.16 -11.64 6.77
N VAL A 138 6.50 -10.51 6.16
CA VAL A 138 6.07 -10.15 4.80
C VAL A 138 7.31 -10.02 3.92
N ILE A 139 7.29 -10.65 2.75
CA ILE A 139 8.30 -10.49 1.70
C ILE A 139 7.55 -10.15 0.43
N SER A 140 7.74 -8.93 -0.06
CA SER A 140 7.09 -8.45 -1.27
C SER A 140 7.95 -7.36 -1.91
N ASP A 141 7.84 -7.23 -3.23
CA ASP A 141 8.55 -6.23 -4.01
C ASP A 141 7.86 -4.85 -3.98
N ALA A 142 6.60 -4.79 -3.53
CA ALA A 142 5.79 -3.62 -3.16
C ALA A 142 5.63 -2.49 -4.21
N ILE A 143 6.36 -2.56 -5.32
CA ILE A 143 6.37 -1.74 -6.54
C ILE A 143 6.53 -0.23 -6.31
N PHE A 144 5.56 0.41 -5.66
CA PHE A 144 5.57 1.84 -5.32
C PHE A 144 5.66 2.11 -3.82
N SER A 145 5.28 1.17 -2.96
CA SER A 145 5.09 1.42 -1.52
C SER A 145 6.24 0.80 -0.72
N PRO A 146 7.37 1.49 -0.51
CA PRO A 146 8.51 0.91 0.19
C PRO A 146 8.17 0.59 1.64
N GLY A 147 8.96 -0.27 2.29
CA GLY A 147 8.68 -0.75 3.64
C GLY A 147 8.45 0.34 4.70
N ARG A 148 8.98 1.57 4.53
CA ARG A 148 8.67 2.69 5.44
C ARG A 148 7.22 3.16 5.33
N VAL A 149 6.63 3.10 4.13
CA VAL A 149 5.23 3.42 3.85
C VAL A 149 4.36 2.29 4.39
N LEU A 150 4.70 1.04 4.08
CA LEU A 150 3.94 -0.13 4.54
C LEU A 150 3.93 -0.32 6.07
N ARG A 151 4.95 0.15 6.78
CA ARG A 151 4.94 0.16 8.26
C ARG A 151 4.05 1.24 8.86
N ARG A 152 3.76 2.30 8.11
CA ARG A 152 2.90 3.43 8.52
C ARG A 152 1.45 3.19 8.12
N GLY A 153 1.23 2.75 6.88
CA GLY A 153 -0.01 2.13 6.45
C GLY A 153 -0.26 0.99 7.42
N ARG A 154 -1.40 0.95 8.07
CA ARG A 154 -1.62 -0.01 9.15
C ARG A 154 -1.82 -1.40 8.52
N LEU A 155 -0.73 -2.07 8.11
CA LEU A 155 -0.65 -3.52 8.30
C LEU A 155 -1.21 -3.77 9.70
N PRO A 156 -2.14 -4.70 9.92
CA PRO A 156 -2.81 -4.84 11.21
C PRO A 156 -1.80 -5.30 12.29
N VAL A 157 -0.99 -4.37 12.81
CA VAL A 157 -0.09 -4.52 13.95
C VAL A 157 -0.88 -4.37 15.26
N HIS A 158 -2.22 -4.35 15.20
CA HIS A 158 -3.10 -4.19 16.36
C HIS A 158 -3.87 -5.45 16.75
N LEU A 159 -3.62 -6.59 16.09
CA LEU A 159 -4.19 -7.89 16.51
C LEU A 159 -3.66 -8.42 17.86
N GLY A 160 -2.80 -7.67 18.55
CA GLY A 160 -2.24 -8.04 19.86
C GLY A 160 -2.47 -7.04 20.99
N ARG A 161 -3.22 -5.94 20.82
CA ARG A 161 -3.39 -4.92 21.88
C ARG A 161 -4.80 -4.61 22.34
N ASP A 162 -5.84 -5.06 21.64
CA ASP A 162 -7.23 -4.95 22.12
C ASP A 162 -7.85 -6.35 22.24
N ILE A 163 -7.46 -7.07 23.29
CA ILE A 163 -8.20 -8.23 23.79
C ILE A 163 -8.70 -7.86 25.18
N ARG A 164 -9.84 -7.15 25.24
CA ARG A 164 -10.76 -7.29 26.36
C ARG A 164 -11.80 -8.32 25.93
N PRO A 165 -12.01 -9.41 26.69
CA PRO A 165 -13.05 -10.37 26.35
C PRO A 165 -14.41 -9.69 26.38
N ALA A 166 -15.16 -9.81 25.28
CA ALA A 166 -16.58 -9.52 25.25
C ALA A 166 -17.32 -10.62 26.01
N SER A 167 -17.29 -10.55 27.34
CA SER A 167 -18.15 -11.38 28.19
C SER A 167 -18.41 -10.67 29.51
N GLU A 168 -19.32 -9.71 29.48
CA GLU A 168 -20.18 -9.38 30.62
C GLU A 168 -21.45 -8.72 30.06
N THR A 169 -22.22 -9.52 29.32
CA THR A 169 -23.65 -9.29 29.17
C THR A 169 -24.25 -9.42 30.56
N ALA A 170 -24.42 -8.28 31.23
CA ALA A 170 -25.19 -8.21 32.46
C ALA A 170 -26.62 -8.69 32.18
N LEU A 171 -26.92 -9.92 32.60
CA LEU A 171 -28.28 -10.39 32.79
C LEU A 171 -28.98 -9.45 33.79
N PRO A 172 -30.20 -8.94 33.51
CA PRO A 172 -30.95 -8.26 34.54
C PRO A 172 -31.33 -9.29 35.61
N LEU A 173 -30.86 -9.06 36.84
CA LEU A 173 -31.30 -9.79 38.01
C LEU A 173 -32.80 -9.54 38.21
N ASP A 174 -33.58 -10.59 37.95
CA ASP A 174 -34.92 -10.77 38.49
C ASP A 174 -34.88 -10.61 40.02
N ARG A 175 -35.56 -9.57 40.53
CA ARG A 175 -35.92 -9.47 41.95
C ARG A 175 -37.43 -9.41 42.05
N GLY A 176 -38.04 -10.58 42.14
CA GLY A 176 -39.38 -10.72 42.68
C GLY A 176 -39.42 -10.39 44.18
N GLY A 177 -40.42 -9.59 44.57
CA GLY A 177 -41.24 -9.85 45.77
C GLY A 177 -41.11 -8.91 46.97
N GLN A 178 -42.18 -8.13 47.22
CA GLN A 178 -42.93 -7.92 48.49
C GLN A 178 -43.78 -6.62 48.38
N ARG A 179 -45.10 -6.69 48.15
CA ARG A 179 -46.27 -6.83 49.07
C ARG A 179 -46.70 -5.55 49.85
N HIS A 180 -47.91 -5.08 49.48
CA HIS A 180 -49.00 -4.44 50.25
C HIS A 180 -48.88 -2.98 50.74
N PRO A 181 -50.02 -2.28 50.96
CA PRO A 181 -51.44 -2.68 50.83
C PRO A 181 -52.14 -2.20 49.55
#